data_AF-A0A960UMG5-F1
#
_entry.id   AF-A0A960UMG5-F1
#
_cell.length_a   1.000
_cell.length_b   1.000
_cell.length_c   1.000
_cell.angle_alpha   90.00
_cell.angle_beta   90.00
_cell.angle_gamma   90.00
#
_symmetry.space_group_name_H-M   'P 1'
#
loop_
_entity.id
_entity.type
_entity.pdbx_description
1 polymer ?
#
loop_
_entity_poly.entity_id
_entity_poly.type
_entity_poly.pdbx_seq_one_letter_code
_entity_poly.pdbx_strand_id
1 'polypeptide(L)'
;MDRQIVMIDSAARSMQEMLLLPRDEALDIITRALLDELGDRNTRLENVLRSSKAEQTAFLRGVVGKVEASLRQKDEYDEDAVSRGIQKIMKIWHESWSLGTH
;
A
#
# COMPACT_ATOMS: atom_id res chain seq x y z
N MET A 1 -12.30 -10.12 11.13
CA MET A 1 -11.18 -10.20 10.16
C MET A 1 -10.28 -9.02 10.45
N ASP A 2 -8.97 -9.24 10.58
CA ASP A 2 -8.04 -8.21 11.03
C ASP A 2 -7.99 -7.04 10.02
N ARG A 3 -8.13 -5.79 10.49
CA ARG A 3 -8.17 -4.59 9.60
C ARG A 3 -6.93 -4.51 8.71
N GLN A 4 -5.80 -4.98 9.22
CA GLN A 4 -4.53 -5.04 8.51
C GLN A 4 -4.59 -6.02 7.32
N ILE A 5 -5.23 -7.17 7.50
CA ILE A 5 -5.37 -8.19 6.45
C ILE A 5 -6.27 -7.67 5.33
N VAL A 6 -7.38 -6.99 5.65
CA VAL A 6 -8.29 -6.41 4.64
C VAL A 6 -7.58 -5.32 3.83
N MET A 7 -6.76 -4.50 4.49
CA MET A 7 -5.99 -3.43 3.85
C MET A 7 -4.95 -3.97 2.87
N ILE A 8 -4.19 -4.99 3.27
CA ILE A 8 -3.16 -5.62 2.45
C ILE A 8 -3.82 -6.38 1.28
N ASP A 9 -4.89 -7.16 1.53
CA ASP A 9 -5.59 -7.91 0.48
C ASP A 9 -6.24 -6.99 -0.57
N SER A 10 -6.81 -5.86 -0.15
CA SER A 10 -7.46 -4.91 -1.07
C SER A 10 -6.46 -4.16 -1.96
N ALA A 11 -5.28 -3.83 -1.43
CA ALA A 11 -4.21 -3.25 -2.24
C ALA A 11 -3.63 -4.28 -3.21
N ALA A 12 -3.42 -5.52 -2.76
CA ALA A 12 -2.91 -6.59 -3.61
C ALA A 12 -3.86 -6.91 -4.76
N ARG A 13 -5.18 -6.94 -4.51
CA ARG A 13 -6.20 -7.06 -5.56
C ARG A 13 -6.16 -5.92 -6.56
N SER A 14 -5.93 -4.69 -6.11
CA SER A 14 -5.83 -3.54 -7.02
C SER A 14 -4.59 -3.62 -7.90
N MET A 15 -3.46 -4.10 -7.37
CA MET A 15 -2.27 -4.37 -8.17
C MET A 15 -2.50 -5.51 -9.17
N GLN A 16 -3.19 -6.57 -8.76
CA GLN A 16 -3.56 -7.67 -9.65
C GLN A 16 -4.46 -7.20 -10.81
N GLU A 17 -5.48 -6.38 -10.52
CA GLU A 17 -6.41 -5.87 -11.53
C GLU A 17 -5.76 -4.88 -12.51
N MET A 18 -4.84 -4.05 -12.04
CA MET A 18 -4.34 -2.91 -12.82
C MET A 18 -2.98 -3.13 -13.45
N LEU A 19 -2.17 -4.02 -12.88
CA LEU A 19 -0.80 -4.28 -13.32
C LEU A 19 -0.63 -5.71 -13.85
N LEU A 20 -1.74 -6.47 -13.95
CA LEU A 20 -1.75 -7.89 -14.33
C LEU A 20 -0.77 -8.74 -13.51
N LEU A 21 -0.44 -8.27 -12.30
CA LEU A 21 0.49 -8.93 -11.40
C LEU A 21 -0.13 -10.21 -10.82
N PRO A 22 0.61 -11.33 -10.78
CA PRO A 22 0.22 -12.46 -9.96
C PRO A 22 -0.05 -12.02 -8.52
N ARG A 23 -1.13 -12.55 -7.92
CA ARG A 23 -1.55 -12.15 -6.57
C ARG A 23 -0.42 -12.30 -5.53
N ASP A 24 0.35 -13.37 -5.61
CA ASP A 24 1.45 -13.64 -4.68
C ASP A 24 2.58 -12.62 -4.83
N GLU A 25 2.84 -12.17 -6.06
CA GLU A 25 3.85 -11.15 -6.34
C GLU A 25 3.39 -9.76 -5.89
N ALA A 26 2.12 -9.41 -6.13
CA ALA A 26 1.54 -8.18 -5.61
C ALA A 26 1.57 -8.14 -4.06
N LEU A 27 1.27 -9.27 -3.41
CA LEU A 27 1.35 -9.42 -1.97
C LEU A 27 2.79 -9.25 -1.46
N ASP A 28 3.79 -9.84 -2.12
CA ASP A 28 5.20 -9.69 -1.73
C ASP A 28 5.65 -8.24 -1.83
N ILE A 29 5.34 -7.55 -2.94
CA ILE A 29 5.70 -6.14 -3.15
C ILE A 29 5.09 -5.24 -2.07
N ILE A 30 3.79 -5.38 -1.80
CA ILE A 30 3.11 -4.56 -0.79
C ILE A 30 3.65 -4.88 0.61
N THR A 31 3.86 -6.16 0.91
CA THR A 31 4.32 -6.58 2.24
C THR A 31 5.72 -6.03 2.51
N ARG A 32 6.63 -6.12 1.54
CA ARG A 32 7.98 -5.54 1.65
C ARG A 32 7.94 -4.03 1.81
N ALA A 33 7.20 -3.33 0.95
CA ALA A 33 7.05 -1.88 1.04
C ALA A 33 6.50 -1.43 2.40
N LEU A 34 5.58 -2.19 2.97
CA LEU A 34 5.01 -1.92 4.29
C LEU A 34 6.02 -2.18 5.42
N LEU A 35 6.77 -3.29 5.36
CA LEU A 35 7.81 -3.61 6.33
C LEU A 35 8.96 -2.58 6.29
N ASP A 36 9.38 -2.17 5.10
CA ASP A 36 10.44 -1.18 4.91
C ASP A 36 10.01 0.18 5.47
N GLU A 37 8.77 0.63 5.21
CA GLU A 37 8.27 1.89 5.78
C GLU A 37 8.17 1.85 7.32
N LEU A 38 7.76 0.71 7.88
CA LEU A 38 7.75 0.52 9.34
C LEU A 38 9.17 0.55 9.91
N GLY A 39 10.13 -0.05 9.21
CA GLY A 39 11.55 -0.03 9.54
C GLY A 39 12.14 1.38 9.52
N ASP A 40 11.93 2.12 8.42
CA ASP A 40 12.41 3.49 8.24
C ASP A 40 11.89 4.44 9.32
N ARG A 41 10.63 4.27 9.73
CA ARG A 41 10.01 5.06 10.79
C ARG A 41 10.29 4.52 12.19
N ASN A 42 10.96 3.38 12.31
CA ASN A 42 11.18 2.67 13.58
C ASN A 42 9.89 2.56 14.41
N THR A 43 8.80 2.10 13.77
CA THR A 43 7.47 2.02 14.37
C THR A 43 6.79 0.69 14.09
N ARG A 44 5.64 0.47 14.72
CA ARG A 44 4.78 -0.69 14.48
C ARG A 44 3.48 -0.25 13.82
N LEU A 45 2.90 -1.14 13.01
CA LEU A 45 1.66 -0.84 12.29
C LEU A 45 0.53 -0.41 13.24
N GLU A 46 0.43 -1.03 14.43
CA GLU A 46 -0.54 -0.63 15.46
C GLU A 46 -0.40 0.83 15.89
N ASN A 47 0.83 1.34 16.00
CA ASN A 47 1.08 2.73 16.40
C ASN A 47 0.67 3.69 15.29
N VAL A 48 0.93 3.34 14.02
CA VAL A 48 0.48 4.10 12.86
C VAL A 48 -1.05 4.16 12.82
N LEU A 49 -1.72 3.03 13.05
CA LEU A 49 -3.19 2.96 13.06
C LEU A 49 -3.83 3.80 14.18
N ARG A 50 -3.11 4.02 15.30
CA ARG A 50 -3.55 4.89 16.40
C ARG A 50 -3.11 6.35 16.25
N SER A 51 -2.28 6.65 15.25
CA SER A 51 -1.75 7.99 15.00
C SER A 51 -2.78 8.91 14.36
N SER A 52 -2.43 10.20 14.23
CA SER A 52 -3.29 11.18 13.56
C SER A 52 -3.54 10.80 12.08
N LYS A 53 -4.65 11.25 11.51
CA LYS A 53 -4.95 11.07 10.08
C LYS A 53 -3.83 11.62 9.17
N ALA A 54 -3.14 12.68 9.59
CA ALA A 54 -2.01 13.24 8.85
C ALA A 54 -0.80 12.28 8.84
N GLU A 55 -0.45 11.72 10.00
CA GLU A 55 0.63 10.74 10.14
C GLU A 55 0.33 9.46 9.38
N GLN A 56 -0.90 9.00 9.51
CA GLN A 56 -1.45 7.91 8.74
C GLN A 56 -1.31 8.10 7.22
N THR A 57 -1.69 9.28 6.73
CA THR A 57 -1.56 9.64 5.31
C THR A 57 -0.10 9.68 4.86
N ALA A 58 0.78 10.24 5.70
CA ALA A 58 2.21 10.29 5.42
C ALA A 58 2.82 8.89 5.33
N PHE A 59 2.45 7.99 6.24
CA PHE A 59 2.86 6.58 6.21
C PHE A 59 2.43 5.90 4.91
N LEU A 60 1.15 6.01 4.54
CA LEU A 60 0.63 5.39 3.32
C LEU A 60 1.33 5.90 2.06
N ARG A 61 1.64 7.20 1.99
CA ARG A 61 2.44 7.77 0.88
C ARG A 61 3.85 7.17 0.81
N GLY A 62 4.48 6.93 1.96
CA GLY A 62 5.79 6.29 2.03
C GLY A 62 5.76 4.85 1.51
N VAL A 63 4.77 4.05 1.95
CA VAL A 63 4.55 2.69 1.43
C VAL A 63 4.32 2.71 -0.08
N VAL A 64 3.48 3.61 -0.56
CA VAL A 64 3.19 3.74 -2.00
C VAL A 64 4.43 4.11 -2.81
N GLY A 65 5.26 5.04 -2.33
CA GLY A 65 6.51 5.40 -3.01
C GLY A 65 7.47 4.20 -3.12
N LYS A 66 7.49 3.32 -2.12
CA LYS A 66 8.29 2.08 -2.15
C LYS A 66 7.72 1.03 -3.11
N VAL A 67 6.39 0.89 -3.17
CA VAL A 67 5.73 0.05 -4.19
C VAL A 67 6.07 0.55 -5.59
N GLU A 68 5.96 1.86 -5.81
CA GLU A 68 6.31 2.50 -7.08
C GLU A 68 7.76 2.24 -7.49
N ALA A 69 8.70 2.45 -6.56
CA ALA A 69 10.11 2.18 -6.80
C ALA A 69 10.36 0.71 -7.16
N SER A 70 9.67 -0.23 -6.51
CA SER A 70 9.77 -1.66 -6.80
C SER A 70 9.20 -2.02 -8.18
N LEU A 71 8.10 -1.38 -8.60
CA LEU A 71 7.49 -1.60 -9.91
C LEU A 71 8.34 -1.00 -11.04
N ARG A 72 8.90 0.19 -10.84
CA ARG A 72 9.76 0.87 -11.82
C ARG A 72 11.08 0.13 -12.09
N GLN A 73 11.54 -0.73 -11.18
CA GLN A 73 12.72 -1.57 -11.39
C GLN A 73 12.49 -2.76 -12.31
N LYS A 74 11.24 -3.06 -12.66
CA LYS A 74 10.90 -4.16 -13.56
C LYS A 74 10.80 -3.61 -14.98
N ASP A 75 11.62 -4.15 -15.89
CA ASP A 75 11.81 -3.68 -17.28
C ASP A 75 10.54 -3.66 -18.17
N GLU A 76 9.42 -4.22 -17.70
CA GLU A 76 8.21 -4.48 -18.50
C GLU A 76 6.97 -3.65 -18.10
N TYR A 77 7.06 -2.73 -17.13
CA TYR A 77 5.86 -2.04 -16.63
C TYR A 77 5.52 -0.76 -17.38
N ASP A 78 4.24 -0.67 -17.78
CA ASP A 78 3.60 0.55 -18.25
C ASP A 78 3.49 1.58 -17.11
N GLU A 79 4.21 2.70 -17.24
CA GLU A 79 4.27 3.78 -16.24
C GLU A 79 2.89 4.39 -15.94
N ASP A 80 2.00 4.43 -16.94
CA ASP A 80 0.62 4.90 -16.76
C ASP A 80 -0.21 3.88 -15.95
N ALA A 81 0.00 2.59 -16.19
CA ALA A 81 -0.65 1.53 -15.41
C ALA A 81 -0.19 1.55 -13.95
N VAL A 82 1.11 1.70 -13.71
CA VAL A 82 1.71 1.86 -12.37
C VAL A 82 1.11 3.06 -11.64
N SER A 83 1.07 4.22 -12.28
CA SER A 83 0.51 5.44 -11.70
C SER A 83 -0.97 5.29 -11.32
N ARG A 84 -1.79 4.69 -12.19
CA ARG A 84 -3.21 4.43 -11.90
C ARG A 84 -3.40 3.40 -10.77
N GLY A 85 -2.58 2.35 -10.75
CA GLY A 85 -2.56 1.34 -9.69
C GLY A 85 -2.29 1.95 -8.31
N ILE A 86 -1.27 2.78 -8.24
CA ILE A 86 -0.88 3.54 -7.06
C ILE A 86 -2.02 4.44 -6.56
N GLN A 87 -2.67 5.20 -7.45
CA GLN A 87 -3.78 6.06 -7.07
C GLN A 87 -4.95 5.27 -6.50
N LYS A 88 -5.25 4.08 -7.05
CA LYS A 88 -6.31 3.21 -6.54
C LYS A 88 -5.96 2.65 -5.16
N ILE A 89 -4.70 2.22 -4.94
CA ILE A 89 -4.22 1.76 -3.63
C ILE A 89 -4.36 2.87 -2.58
N MET A 90 -3.89 4.09 -2.89
CA MET A 90 -4.04 5.25 -2.00
C MET A 90 -5.50 5.52 -1.64
N LYS A 91 -6.39 5.46 -2.62
CA LYS A 91 -7.83 5.68 -2.41
C LYS A 91 -8.42 4.62 -1.47
N ILE A 92 -8.18 3.34 -1.74
CA ILE A 92 -8.69 2.22 -0.93
C ILE A 92 -8.18 2.31 0.51
N TRP A 93 -6.90 2.65 0.70
CA TRP A 93 -6.33 2.79 2.04
C TRP A 93 -6.89 3.98 2.79
N HIS A 94 -7.07 5.12 2.13
CA HIS A 94 -7.77 6.26 2.71
C HIS A 94 -9.20 5.90 3.12
N GLU A 95 -9.95 5.21 2.26
CA GLU A 95 -11.33 4.79 2.54
C GLU A 95 -11.37 3.82 3.73
N SER A 96 -10.52 2.81 3.72
CA SER A 96 -10.43 1.79 4.78
C SER A 96 -10.09 2.38 6.15
N TRP A 97 -9.30 3.46 6.19
CA TRP A 97 -8.91 4.10 7.44
C TRP A 97 -9.92 5.17 7.89
N SER A 98 -10.67 5.74 6.95
CA SER A 98 -11.74 6.70 7.24
C SER A 98 -13.01 6.05 7.81
N LEU A 99 -13.29 4.78 7.46
CA LEU A 99 -14.44 4.01 7.97
C LEU A 99 -14.30 3.58 9.44
N GLY A 100 -13.28 4.04 10.16
CA GLY A 100 -13.05 3.75 11.58
C GLY A 100 -13.49 4.82 12.57
N THR A 101 -14.13 5.92 12.13
CA THR A 101 -14.58 7.04 12.99
C THR A 101 -16.08 7.01 13.34
N HIS A 102 -16.69 5.84 13.46
CA HIS A 102 -18.01 5.69 14.09
C HIS A 102 -17.97 4.58 15.14
#